data_AF-A0A6N9PYR3-F1
#
_entry.id   AF-A0A6N9PYR3-F1
#
_cell.length_a   1.000
_cell.length_b   1.000
_cell.length_c   1.000
_cell.angle_alpha   90.00
_cell.angle_beta   90.00
_cell.angle_gamma   90.00
#
_symmetry.space_group_name_H-M   'P 1'
#
loop_
_entity.id
_entity.type
_entity.pdbx_description
1 polymer ?
#
loop_
_entity_poly.entity_id
_entity_poly.type
_entity_poly.pdbx_seq_one_letter_code
_entity_poly.pdbx_strand_id
1 'polypeptide(L)' 'MLDLRLSAQFKRDQRLCARRGYNMKLLLDALNTLRVPVALPPRNRAHALTGNWAGFQECHLSPDWLLRKR' A
#
# COMPACT_ATOMS: atom_id res chain seq x y z
N MET A 1 16.88 -1.93 -4.92
CA MET A 1 15.42 -1.87 -5.14
C MET A 1 14.82 -3.07 -4.41
N LEU A 2 13.83 -2.88 -3.55
CA LEU A 2 13.22 -3.96 -2.77
C LEU A 2 12.32 -4.83 -3.66
N ASP A 3 12.27 -6.14 -3.36
CA ASP A 3 11.37 -7.09 -4.00
C ASP A 3 9.95 -6.96 -3.43
N LEU A 4 8.95 -6.81 -4.30
CA LEU A 4 7.56 -6.69 -3.88
C LEU A 4 6.90 -8.06 -3.86
N ARG A 5 6.66 -8.59 -2.66
CA ARG A 5 5.84 -9.78 -2.48
C ARG A 5 4.36 -9.43 -2.42
N LEU A 6 3.69 -9.59 -3.56
CA LEU A 6 2.24 -9.35 -3.67
C LEU A 6 1.44 -10.55 -3.17
N SER A 7 0.59 -10.35 -2.17
CA SER A 7 -0.33 -11.39 -1.69
C SER A 7 -1.45 -11.68 -2.70
N ALA A 8 -2.04 -12.87 -2.63
CA ALA A 8 -3.22 -13.21 -3.43
C ALA A 8 -4.39 -12.25 -3.17
N GLN A 9 -4.54 -11.80 -1.92
CA GLN A 9 -5.53 -10.80 -1.54
C GLN A 9 -5.28 -9.47 -2.24
N PHE A 10 -4.04 -8.97 -2.24
CA PHE A 10 -3.68 -7.73 -2.93
C PHE A 10 -4.03 -7.77 -4.42
N LYS A 11 -3.76 -8.90 -5.10
CA LYS A 11 -4.08 -9.05 -6.52
C LYS A 11 -5.59 -9.00 -6.79
N ARG A 12 -6.43 -9.49 -5.86
CA ARG A 12 -7.90 -9.39 -5.96
C ARG A 12 -8.36 -7.95 -5.74
N ASP A 13 -7.81 -7.28 -4.73
CA ASP A 13 -8.16 -5.90 -4.38
C ASP A 13 -7.73 -4.92 -5.47
N GLN A 14 -6.54 -5.10 -6.05
CA GLN A 14 -6.07 -4.31 -7.20
C GLN A 14 -7.05 -4.38 -8.38
N ARG A 15 -7.52 -5.59 -8.74
CA ARG A 15 -8.52 -5.75 -9.81
C ARG A 15 -9.85 -5.11 -9.45
N LEU A 16 -10.27 -5.17 -8.18
CA LEU A 16 -11.49 -4.52 -7.72
C LEU A 16 -11.38 -3.00 -7.81
N CYS A 17 -10.27 -2.41 -7.35
CA CYS A 17 -10.02 -0.97 -7.45
C CYS A 17 -9.99 -0.51 -8.92
N ALA A 18 -9.36 -1.28 -9.82
CA ALA A 18 -9.35 -0.99 -11.24
C ALA A 18 -10.77 -1.00 -11.83
N ARG A 19 -11.59 -2.01 -11.51
CA ARG A 19 -13.00 -2.07 -11.94
C ARG A 19 -13.85 -0.94 -11.40
N ARG A 20 -13.54 -0.43 -10.20
CA ARG A 20 -14.22 0.70 -9.58
C ARG A 20 -13.74 2.07 -10.09
N GLY A 21 -12.79 2.12 -11.02
CA GLY A 21 -12.27 3.37 -11.58
C GLY A 21 -11.29 4.13 -10.67
N TYR A 22 -10.69 3.46 -9.68
CA TYR A 22 -9.66 4.09 -8.85
C TYR A 22 -8.43 4.44 -9.69
N ASN A 23 -7.68 5.46 -9.27
CA ASN A 23 -6.50 5.90 -9.98
C ASN A 23 -5.33 4.93 -9.80
N MET A 24 -5.19 3.96 -10.70
CA MET A 24 -4.12 2.96 -10.68
C MET A 24 -2.71 3.57 -10.77
N LYS A 25 -2.58 4.80 -11.29
CA LYS A 25 -1.31 5.51 -11.36
C LYS A 25 -0.80 5.86 -9.96
N LEU A 26 -1.68 6.28 -9.04
CA LEU A 26 -1.32 6.52 -7.64
C LEU A 26 -0.85 5.25 -6.93
N LEU A 27 -1.52 4.13 -7.21
CA LEU A 27 -1.10 2.83 -6.67
C LEU A 27 0.30 2.45 -7.17
N LEU A 28 0.56 2.60 -8.48
CA LEU A 28 1.87 2.32 -9.07
C LEU A 28 2.98 3.22 -8.49
N ASP A 29 2.70 4.51 -8.32
CA ASP A 29 3.64 5.48 -7.75
C ASP A 29 4.00 5.13 -6.30
N ALA A 30 3.00 4.75 -5.50
CA ALA A 30 3.23 4.29 -4.15
C ALA A 30 3.99 2.97 -4.09
N LEU A 31 3.69 2.01 -4.96
CA LEU A 31 4.47 0.76 -5.06
C LEU A 31 5.92 1.05 -5.45
N ASN A 32 6.17 1.96 -6.39
CA ASN A 32 7.52 2.36 -6.77
C ASN A 32 8.25 3.04 -5.60
N THR A 33 7.57 3.91 -4.86
CA THR A 33 8.11 4.53 -3.64
C THR A 33 8.48 3.48 -2.59
N LEU A 34 7.63 2.47 -2.38
CA LEU A 34 7.89 1.35 -1.46
C LEU A 34 9.07 0.45 -1.89
N ARG A 35 9.42 0.44 -3.18
CA ARG A 35 10.58 -0.30 -3.68
C ARG A 35 11.91 0.41 -3.44
N VAL A 36 11.87 1.70 -3.15
CA VAL A 36 13.06 2.46 -2.78
C VAL A 36 13.27 2.28 -1.27
N PRO A 37 14.47 1.88 -0.81
CA PRO A 37 14.78 1.71 0.61
C PRO A 37 14.90 3.05 1.37
N VAL A 38 14.16 4.08 0.95
CA VAL A 38 14.09 5.39 1.59
C VAL A 38 12.93 5.39 2.58
N ALA A 39 13.11 6.08 3.71
CA ALA A 39 12.04 6.27 4.68
C ALA A 39 10.82 6.92 3.99
N LEU A 40 9.65 6.28 4.14
CA LEU A 40 8.41 6.82 3.60
C LEU A 40 8.21 8.26 4.09
N PRO A 41 7.83 9.20 3.21
CA PRO A 41 7.59 10.57 3.63
C PRO A 41 6.52 10.59 4.75
N PRO A 42 6.63 11.48 5.75
CA PRO A 42 5.77 11.51 6.93
C PRO A 42 4.27 11.68 6.63
N ARG A 43 3.92 12.12 5.41
CA ARG A 43 2.54 12.14 4.89
C ARG A 43 1.92 10.76 4.74
N ASN A 44 2.71 9.73 4.48
CA ASN A 44 2.23 8.36 4.27
C ASN A 44 2.03 7.59 5.59
N ARG A 45 2.07 8.31 6.74
CA ARG A 45 1.90 7.85 8.12
C ARG A 45 1.88 6.33 8.22
N ALA A 46 3.06 5.73 8.36
CA ALA A 46 3.21 4.32 8.61
C ALA A 46 2.67 3.99 10.00
N HIS A 47 1.34 3.97 10.14
CA HIS A 47 0.69 3.58 11.37
C HIS A 47 0.90 2.07 11.51
N ALA A 48 1.50 1.69 12.64
CA ALA A 48 1.57 0.30 13.01
C ALA A 48 0.16 -0.14 13.41
N LEU A 49 -0.37 -1.12 12.69
CA LEU A 49 -1.64 -1.74 13.04
C LEU A 49 -1.45 -2.61 14.30
N THR A 50 -2.50 -2.71 15.11
CA THR A 50 -2.53 -3.52 16.35
C THR A 50 -3.50 -4.70 16.22
N GLY A 51 -3.51 -5.61 17.21
CA GLY A 51 -4.38 -6.80 17.21
C GLY A 51 -3.96 -7.86 16.19
N ASN A 52 -4.93 -8.45 15.46
CA ASN A 52 -4.65 -9.45 14.40
C ASN A 52 -3.75 -8.92 13.25
N TRP A 53 -3.56 -7.61 13.19
CA TRP A 53 -2.71 -6.94 12.20
C TRP A 53 -1.41 -6.39 12.80
N ALA A 54 -1.06 -6.81 14.03
CA ALA A 54 0.22 -6.48 14.65
C ALA A 54 1.40 -6.86 13.74
N GLY A 55 2.29 -5.89 13.50
CA GLY A 55 3.44 -6.04 12.60
C GLY A 55 3.16 -5.68 11.15
N PHE A 56 1.94 -5.25 10.80
CA PHE A 56 1.65 -4.60 9.52
C PHE A 56 1.67 -3.08 9.68
N GLN A 57 2.08 -2.40 8.61
CA GLN A 57 2.01 -0.95 8.47
C GLN A 57 0.98 -0.59 7.40
N GLU A 58 0.21 0.45 7.65
CA GLU A 58 -0.65 1.05 6.62
C GLU A 58 0.01 2.28 5.99
N CYS A 59 -0.29 2.51 4.72
CA CYS A 59 0.16 3.64 3.92
C CYS A 59 -1.07 4.24 3.25
N HIS A 60 -1.36 5.50 3.53
CA HIS A 60 -2.53 6.18 2.99
C HIS A 60 -2.22 6.70 1.58
N LEU A 61 -2.92 6.17 0.57
CA LEU A 61 -2.85 6.63 -0.82
C LEU A 61 -3.83 7.79 -1.08
N SER A 62 -4.96 7.78 -0.37
CA SER A 62 -6.04 8.77 -0.38
C SER A 62 -6.80 8.66 0.96
N PRO A 63 -7.64 9.62 1.37
CA PRO A 63 -8.37 9.55 2.65
C PRO A 63 -9.14 8.24 2.86
N ASP A 64 -9.75 7.71 1.80
CA ASP A 64 -10.48 6.43 1.80
C ASP A 64 -9.72 5.28 1.11
N TRP A 65 -8.42 5.45 0.84
CA TRP A 65 -7.63 4.44 0.14
C TRP A 65 -6.35 4.09 0.89
N LEU A 66 -6.37 2.92 1.52
CA LEU A 66 -5.31 2.42 2.38
C LEU A 66 -4.57 1.25 1.72
N LEU A 67 -3.25 1.25 1.83
CA LEU A 67 -2.37 0.17 1.41
C LEU A 67 -1.72 -0.47 2.64
N ARG A 68 -2.00 -1.74 2.89
CA ARG A 68 -1.35 -2.49 3.98
C ARG A 68 -0.09 -3.20 3.48
N LYS A 69 1.03 -3.02 4.18
CA LYS A 69 2.31 -3.67 3.91
C LYS A 69 2.91 -4.28 5.18
N ARG A 70 3.86 -5.18 5.01
CA ARG A 70 4.71 -5.74 6.06
C ARG A 70 6.16 -5.54 5.65
#